data_AF-A0A7S6MIJ7-F1
#
_entry.id   AF-A0A7S6MIJ7-F1
#
_cell.length_a   1.000
_cell.length_b   1.000
_cell.length_c   1.000
_cell.angle_alpha   90.00
_cell.angle_beta   90.00
_cell.angle_gamma   90.00
#
_symmetry.space_group_name_H-M   'P 1'
#
loop_
_entity.id
_entity.type
_entity.pdbx_description
1 polymer ?
#
loop_
_entity_poly.entity_id
_entity_poly.type
_entity_poly.pdbx_seq_one_letter_code
_entity_poly.pdbx_strand_id
1 'polypeptide(L)'
;MKIAQILVFALLFLLLQSNVHGLSITYEGFECRSAVDTEDPAPDSAASVQSRFEVIEDSGGGVYRLSLTGGIPRFVDNDRTVCIDKATAIGYSGIPDIDGLPQPLDSIDATAYFNGQELIIVVSSMNTDLSARRYPLSVFSTSLIFAFTNTLIFRFDPPTSSFSLIKLFRNRGFTQTNGSTNSITPFLETILPSFNKEARDKPRILTPLAAIEYKLGN
;
A
#
# COMPACT_ATOMS: atom_id res chain seq x y z
N MET A 1 19.79 20.72 -47.04
CA MET A 1 18.45 20.78 -46.38
C MET A 1 17.85 19.42 -46.08
N LYS A 2 17.87 18.42 -47.00
CA LYS A 2 17.27 17.10 -46.76
C LYS A 2 17.87 16.31 -45.57
N ILE A 3 19.19 16.39 -45.37
CA ILE A 3 19.89 15.68 -44.28
C ILE A 3 19.52 16.25 -42.90
N ALA A 4 19.36 17.57 -42.79
CA ALA A 4 18.95 18.22 -41.56
C ALA A 4 17.50 17.84 -41.17
N GLN A 5 16.59 17.73 -42.15
CA GLN A 5 15.22 17.26 -41.91
C GLN A 5 15.20 15.79 -41.44
N ILE A 6 16.00 14.92 -42.05
CA ILE A 6 16.11 13.52 -41.64
C ILE A 6 16.65 13.40 -40.20
N LEU A 7 17.65 14.21 -39.83
CA LEU A 7 18.17 14.24 -38.46
C LEU A 7 17.13 14.72 -37.45
N VAL A 8 16.36 15.77 -37.78
CA VAL A 8 15.29 16.28 -36.91
C VAL A 8 14.19 15.25 -36.72
N PHE A 9 13.80 14.54 -37.78
CA PHE A 9 12.82 13.45 -37.69
C PHE A 9 13.34 12.27 -36.86
N ALA A 10 14.62 11.89 -37.02
CA ALA A 10 15.23 10.82 -36.22
C ALA A 10 15.32 11.20 -34.72
N LEU A 11 15.65 12.46 -34.42
CA LEU A 11 15.71 12.98 -33.06
C LEU A 11 14.32 13.01 -32.39
N LEU A 12 13.30 13.45 -33.13
CA LEU A 12 11.91 13.40 -32.65
C LEU A 12 11.42 11.97 -32.43
N PHE A 13 11.79 11.03 -33.31
CA PHE A 13 11.42 9.62 -33.15
C PHE A 13 12.06 9.00 -31.90
N LEU A 14 13.33 9.33 -31.62
CA LEU A 14 14.03 8.91 -30.40
C LEU A 14 13.41 9.52 -29.13
N LEU A 15 12.97 10.79 -29.18
CA LEU A 15 12.27 11.46 -28.08
C LEU A 15 10.84 10.92 -27.83
N LEU A 16 10.24 10.24 -28.82
CA LEU A 16 8.93 9.60 -28.69
C LEU A 16 9.02 8.15 -28.18
N GLN A 17 10.21 7.55 -28.09
CA GLN A 17 10.41 6.20 -27.54
C GLN A 17 10.51 6.17 -26.01
N SER A 18 10.45 7.31 -25.32
CA SER A 18 10.59 7.40 -23.86
C SER A 18 9.32 7.11 -23.07
N ASN A 19 8.25 6.60 -23.68
CA ASN A 19 7.13 5.99 -22.94
C ASN A 19 7.42 4.50 -22.75
N VAL A 20 8.45 4.18 -21.96
CA VAL A 20 8.56 2.84 -21.38
C VAL A 20 7.46 2.76 -20.32
N HIS A 21 6.28 2.33 -20.74
CA HIS A 21 5.24 1.93 -19.81
C HIS A 21 5.81 0.81 -18.93
N GLY A 22 5.84 1.05 -17.63
CA GLY A 22 6.30 0.06 -16.67
C GLY A 22 5.33 -1.11 -16.64
N LEU A 23 5.85 -2.33 -16.70
CA LEU A 23 5.02 -3.53 -16.53
C LEU A 23 4.21 -3.40 -15.24
N SER A 24 2.91 -3.65 -15.27
CA SER A 24 2.06 -3.50 -14.10
C SER A 24 1.12 -4.68 -13.91
N ILE A 25 0.69 -4.91 -12.68
CA ILE A 25 -0.40 -5.83 -12.37
C ILE A 25 -1.54 -5.04 -11.75
N THR A 26 -2.77 -5.27 -12.22
CA THR A 26 -3.94 -4.48 -11.81
C THR A 26 -5.10 -5.35 -11.37
N TYR A 27 -5.79 -4.92 -10.31
CA TYR A 27 -7.04 -5.48 -9.84
C TYR A 27 -8.08 -4.37 -9.66
N GLU A 28 -9.23 -4.51 -10.30
CA GLU A 28 -10.34 -3.57 -10.19
C GLU A 28 -11.30 -4.01 -9.09
N GLY A 29 -11.79 -3.03 -8.33
CA GLY A 29 -12.75 -3.27 -7.26
C GLY A 29 -13.39 -1.97 -6.79
N PHE A 30 -13.92 -2.03 -5.57
CA PHE A 30 -14.54 -0.90 -4.88
C PHE A 30 -13.76 -0.58 -3.62
N GLU A 31 -13.65 0.70 -3.27
CA GLU A 31 -12.96 1.14 -2.05
C GLU A 31 -13.68 0.61 -0.80
N CYS A 32 -12.94 0.34 0.27
CA CYS A 32 -13.53 -0.05 1.55
C CYS A 32 -14.32 1.11 2.17
N ARG A 33 -15.55 0.86 2.61
CA ARG A 33 -16.41 1.84 3.28
C ARG A 33 -15.78 2.39 4.58
N SER A 34 -15.02 1.54 5.29
CA SER A 34 -14.29 1.92 6.51
C SER A 34 -12.83 1.53 6.41
N ALA A 35 -11.94 2.53 6.42
CA ALA A 35 -10.50 2.30 6.50
C ALA A 35 -10.04 1.75 7.86
N VAL A 36 -10.74 2.12 8.94
CA VAL A 36 -10.26 1.91 10.32
C VAL A 36 -10.73 0.57 10.89
N ASP A 37 -11.92 0.10 10.50
CA ASP A 37 -12.42 -1.21 10.92
C ASP A 37 -11.84 -2.31 10.04
N THR A 38 -10.86 -3.03 10.58
CA THR A 38 -10.15 -4.09 9.84
C THR A 38 -10.98 -5.35 9.66
N GLU A 39 -12.08 -5.52 10.39
CA GLU A 39 -12.95 -6.69 10.30
C GLU A 39 -14.17 -6.47 9.38
N ASP A 40 -14.36 -5.26 8.87
CA ASP A 40 -15.42 -4.93 7.92
C ASP A 40 -14.85 -4.74 6.50
N PRO A 41 -15.00 -5.75 5.61
CA PRO A 41 -14.62 -5.63 4.21
C PRO A 41 -15.71 -5.00 3.34
N ALA A 42 -16.74 -4.34 3.90
CA ALA A 42 -17.83 -3.79 3.11
C ALA A 42 -17.33 -2.78 2.05
N PRO A 43 -17.63 -3.02 0.76
CA PRO A 43 -17.29 -2.08 -0.30
C PRO A 43 -18.21 -0.86 -0.27
N ASP A 44 -17.66 0.30 -0.60
CA ASP A 44 -18.42 1.45 -1.05
C ASP A 44 -18.67 1.32 -2.55
N SER A 45 -19.89 0.88 -2.90
CA SER A 45 -20.28 0.62 -4.29
C SER A 45 -20.29 1.87 -5.19
N ALA A 46 -20.14 3.07 -4.62
CA ALA A 46 -20.02 4.31 -5.40
C ALA A 46 -18.57 4.63 -5.80
N ALA A 47 -17.57 4.01 -5.16
CA ALA A 47 -16.15 4.35 -5.30
C ALA A 47 -15.38 3.21 -5.97
N SER A 48 -15.48 3.10 -7.30
CA SER A 48 -14.63 2.16 -8.06
C SER A 48 -13.17 2.64 -8.06
N VAL A 49 -12.25 1.71 -7.78
CA VAL A 49 -10.82 1.98 -7.70
C VAL A 49 -10.04 0.78 -8.25
N GLN A 50 -8.83 1.04 -8.74
CA GLN A 50 -7.92 0.02 -9.25
C GLN A 50 -6.69 -0.06 -8.34
N SER A 51 -6.44 -1.23 -7.77
CA SER A 51 -5.15 -1.56 -7.16
C SER A 51 -4.16 -1.84 -8.29
N ARG A 52 -3.12 -1.01 -8.42
CA ARG A 52 -2.10 -1.14 -9.47
C ARG A 52 -0.72 -1.15 -8.85
N PHE A 53 0.01 -2.24 -9.08
CA PHE A 53 1.44 -2.34 -8.82
C PHE A 53 2.20 -2.18 -10.13
N GLU A 54 2.97 -1.11 -10.26
CA GLU A 54 3.76 -0.79 -11.46
C GLU A 54 5.25 -0.97 -11.18
N VAL A 55 5.98 -1.64 -12.07
CA VAL A 55 7.44 -1.81 -11.94
C VAL A 55 8.14 -0.47 -12.16
N ILE A 56 8.86 -0.01 -11.15
CA ILE A 56 9.72 1.18 -11.21
C ILE A 56 11.16 0.76 -11.56
N GLU A 57 11.62 -0.36 -11.02
CA GLU A 57 13.01 -0.81 -11.14
C GLU A 57 13.08 -2.35 -11.12
N ASP A 58 13.90 -2.93 -12.00
CA ASP A 58 14.35 -4.33 -11.94
C ASP A 58 15.74 -4.35 -11.31
N SER A 59 15.83 -4.84 -10.08
CA SER A 59 17.09 -4.93 -9.32
C SER A 59 17.85 -6.22 -9.61
N GLY A 60 17.32 -7.09 -10.48
CA GLY A 60 17.89 -8.39 -10.82
C GLY A 60 17.56 -9.48 -9.80
N GLY A 61 17.85 -10.74 -10.18
CA GLY A 61 17.61 -11.89 -9.31
C GLY A 61 16.15 -12.14 -8.98
N GLY A 62 15.22 -11.63 -9.81
CA GLY A 62 13.78 -11.70 -9.57
C GLY A 62 13.25 -10.67 -8.57
N VAL A 63 14.07 -9.70 -8.13
CA VAL A 63 13.66 -8.64 -7.21
C VAL A 63 13.30 -7.37 -7.99
N TYR A 64 12.16 -6.78 -7.66
CA TYR A 64 11.64 -5.57 -8.30
C TYR A 64 11.24 -4.53 -7.27
N ARG A 65 11.44 -3.25 -7.60
CA ARG A 65 10.81 -2.13 -6.89
C ARG A 65 9.56 -1.73 -7.64
N LEU A 66 8.45 -1.64 -6.93
CA LEU A 66 7.14 -1.35 -7.49
C LEU A 66 6.58 -0.04 -6.90
N SER A 67 5.70 0.63 -7.63
CA SER A 67 4.82 1.69 -7.14
C SER A 67 3.44 1.10 -6.95
N LEU A 68 2.90 1.16 -5.74
CA LEU A 68 1.50 0.84 -5.46
C LEU A 68 0.65 2.10 -5.57
N THR A 69 -0.43 2.02 -6.33
CA THR A 69 -1.51 3.01 -6.39
C THR A 69 -2.87 2.36 -6.12
N GLY A 70 -3.84 3.15 -5.65
CA GLY A 70 -5.22 2.71 -5.40
C GLY A 70 -5.46 1.88 -4.14
N GLY A 71 -4.45 1.15 -3.63
CA GLY A 71 -4.53 0.39 -2.37
C GLY A 71 -4.45 -1.11 -2.57
N ILE A 72 -4.73 -1.91 -1.54
CA ILE A 72 -4.69 -3.38 -1.64
C ILE A 72 -6.05 -4.02 -1.27
N PRO A 73 -6.37 -5.20 -1.80
CA PRO A 73 -7.57 -5.94 -1.43
C PRO A 73 -7.58 -6.27 0.06
N ARG A 74 -8.70 -5.97 0.72
CA ARG A 74 -9.02 -6.33 2.09
C ARG A 74 -10.17 -7.34 2.07
N PHE A 75 -10.01 -8.38 2.86
CA PHE A 75 -10.98 -9.46 3.07
C PHE A 75 -10.75 -10.06 4.45
N VAL A 76 -11.77 -10.74 4.97
CA VAL A 76 -11.69 -11.47 6.24
C VAL A 76 -11.92 -12.96 6.00
N ASP A 77 -11.47 -13.78 6.93
CA ASP A 77 -11.70 -15.22 6.86
C ASP A 77 -13.21 -15.51 6.88
N ASN A 78 -13.65 -16.45 6.05
CA ASN A 78 -15.05 -16.88 5.91
C ASN A 78 -16.02 -15.90 5.22
N ASP A 79 -15.53 -14.81 4.62
CA ASP A 79 -16.33 -13.91 3.77
C ASP A 79 -15.79 -13.89 2.33
N ARG A 80 -16.69 -13.77 1.35
CA ARG A 80 -16.35 -13.58 -0.07
C ARG A 80 -16.29 -12.10 -0.46
N THR A 81 -16.66 -11.20 0.45
CA THR A 81 -16.64 -9.77 0.23
C THR A 81 -15.19 -9.27 0.20
N VAL A 82 -14.88 -8.49 -0.83
CA VAL A 82 -13.57 -7.87 -1.03
C VAL A 82 -13.78 -6.40 -1.33
N CYS A 83 -12.99 -5.56 -0.67
CA CYS A 83 -12.87 -4.14 -0.98
C CYS A 83 -11.40 -3.76 -1.13
N ILE A 84 -11.09 -2.58 -1.65
CA ILE A 84 -9.72 -2.07 -1.79
C ILE A 84 -9.48 -1.05 -0.70
N ASP A 85 -8.50 -1.33 0.16
CA ASP A 85 -8.07 -0.43 1.22
C ASP A 85 -6.96 0.48 0.72
N LYS A 86 -7.30 1.74 0.45
CA LYS A 86 -6.33 2.78 0.08
C LYS A 86 -5.62 3.35 1.32
N ALA A 87 -6.41 3.71 2.34
CA ALA A 87 -5.95 4.51 3.46
C ALA A 87 -4.84 3.82 4.28
N THR A 88 -4.99 2.53 4.63
CA THR A 88 -3.95 1.85 5.41
C THR A 88 -2.90 1.15 4.54
N ALA A 89 -3.17 0.93 3.26
CA ALA A 89 -2.20 0.31 2.37
C ALA A 89 -1.18 1.30 1.80
N ILE A 90 -1.61 2.54 1.50
CA ILE A 90 -0.74 3.61 1.01
C ILE A 90 -0.31 4.51 2.17
N GLY A 91 -1.25 4.90 3.04
CA GLY A 91 -0.95 5.73 4.20
C GLY A 91 -0.92 7.24 3.91
N TYR A 92 -0.27 7.95 4.82
CA TYR A 92 -0.21 9.42 4.86
C TYR A 92 1.24 9.87 4.98
N SER A 93 1.50 11.10 4.55
CA SER A 93 2.78 11.79 4.74
C SER A 93 2.55 13.18 5.32
N GLY A 94 3.59 13.74 5.92
CA GLY A 94 3.57 15.10 6.45
C GLY A 94 4.17 15.16 7.84
N ILE A 95 5.01 16.17 8.06
CA ILE A 95 5.57 16.52 9.35
C ILE A 95 4.66 17.59 9.97
N PRO A 96 3.97 17.34 11.09
CA PRO A 96 2.96 18.26 11.59
C PRO A 96 3.43 19.71 11.80
N ASP A 97 4.68 19.88 12.25
CA ASP A 97 5.28 21.19 12.51
C ASP A 97 5.66 21.96 11.23
N ILE A 98 5.71 21.29 10.08
CA ILE A 98 6.13 21.86 8.80
C ILE A 98 4.93 21.92 7.84
N ASP A 99 4.27 20.78 7.63
CA ASP A 99 3.23 20.57 6.62
C ASP A 99 1.81 20.74 7.19
N GLY A 100 1.67 20.80 8.52
CA GLY A 100 0.38 20.90 9.20
C GLY A 100 -0.32 19.54 9.33
N LEU A 101 -1.48 19.36 8.70
CA LEU A 101 -2.18 18.07 8.77
C LEU A 101 -1.55 17.06 7.81
N PRO A 102 -1.29 15.81 8.25
CA PRO A 102 -0.87 14.75 7.36
C PRO A 102 -1.83 14.59 6.17
N GLN A 103 -1.28 14.45 4.98
CA GLN A 103 -2.02 14.29 3.74
C GLN A 103 -1.95 12.84 3.25
N PRO A 104 -3.04 12.31 2.68
CA PRO A 104 -3.04 10.97 2.10
C PRO A 104 -2.06 10.93 0.93
N LEU A 105 -1.34 9.82 0.81
CA LEU A 105 -0.46 9.57 -0.33
C LEU A 105 -1.26 9.02 -1.51
N ASP A 106 -0.86 9.40 -2.72
CA ASP A 106 -1.42 8.85 -3.96
C ASP A 106 -0.77 7.52 -4.36
N SER A 107 0.50 7.33 -3.97
CA SER A 107 1.26 6.12 -4.22
C SER A 107 2.26 5.83 -3.11
N ILE A 108 2.71 4.58 -3.02
CA ILE A 108 3.79 4.17 -2.12
C ILE A 108 4.68 3.12 -2.76
N ASP A 109 5.96 3.14 -2.43
CA ASP A 109 6.90 2.13 -2.89
C ASP A 109 6.64 0.77 -2.24
N ALA A 110 6.85 -0.28 -3.03
CA ALA A 110 6.77 -1.66 -2.63
C ALA A 110 7.98 -2.43 -3.16
N THR A 111 8.32 -3.54 -2.50
CA THR A 111 9.36 -4.46 -2.95
C THR A 111 8.71 -5.78 -3.32
N ALA A 112 9.12 -6.36 -4.44
CA ALA A 112 8.62 -7.63 -4.91
C ALA A 112 9.72 -8.62 -5.23
N TYR A 113 9.39 -9.90 -5.10
CA TYR A 113 10.21 -11.02 -5.55
C TYR A 113 9.37 -11.97 -6.39
N PHE A 114 9.84 -12.31 -7.58
CA PHE A 114 9.19 -13.25 -8.49
C PHE A 114 10.16 -14.32 -8.96
N ASN A 115 9.81 -15.58 -8.77
CA ASN A 115 10.63 -16.74 -9.16
C ASN A 115 10.12 -17.48 -10.41
N GLY A 116 9.13 -16.93 -11.11
CA GLY A 116 8.48 -17.57 -12.26
C GLY A 116 7.17 -18.29 -11.92
N GLN A 117 6.89 -18.57 -10.64
CA GLN A 117 5.68 -19.27 -10.20
C GLN A 117 4.92 -18.50 -9.12
N GLU A 118 5.64 -17.95 -8.13
CA GLU A 118 5.09 -17.18 -7.04
C GLU A 118 5.67 -15.76 -7.07
N LEU A 119 4.78 -14.78 -6.92
CA LEU A 119 5.12 -13.37 -6.75
C LEU A 119 4.81 -12.98 -5.31
N ILE A 120 5.80 -12.45 -4.61
CA ILE A 120 5.65 -11.94 -3.25
C ILE A 120 5.85 -10.44 -3.31
N ILE A 121 4.91 -9.66 -2.77
CA ILE A 121 5.00 -8.20 -2.69
C ILE A 121 4.92 -7.79 -1.22
N VAL A 122 5.82 -6.92 -0.79
CA VAL A 122 5.83 -6.31 0.55
C VAL A 122 5.62 -4.81 0.41
N VAL A 123 4.61 -4.30 1.12
CA VAL A 123 4.26 -2.87 1.17
C VAL A 123 4.22 -2.44 2.63
N SER A 124 4.91 -1.36 2.97
CA SER A 124 4.90 -0.80 4.31
C SER A 124 4.45 0.66 4.27
N SER A 125 3.48 1.01 5.11
CA SER A 125 2.81 2.30 5.09
C SER A 125 2.62 2.84 6.51
N MET A 126 2.36 4.13 6.63
CA MET A 126 2.01 4.78 7.90
C MET A 126 0.61 5.37 7.79
N ASN A 127 -0.30 4.90 8.63
CA ASN A 127 -1.64 5.47 8.75
C ASN A 127 -1.73 6.29 10.03
N THR A 128 -2.33 7.46 9.96
CA THR A 128 -2.54 8.31 11.13
C THR A 128 -4.03 8.55 11.35
N ASP A 129 -4.48 8.45 12.59
CA ASP A 129 -5.82 8.90 12.94
C ASP A 129 -5.80 10.41 13.21
N LEU A 130 -6.34 11.18 12.28
CA LEU A 130 -6.48 12.64 12.39
C LEU A 130 -7.50 13.07 13.48
N SER A 131 -8.13 12.13 14.18
CA SER A 131 -9.13 12.38 15.24
C SER A 131 -8.56 12.98 16.53
N ALA A 132 -7.22 13.06 16.68
CA ALA A 132 -6.54 13.66 17.84
C ALA A 132 -6.90 15.15 18.10
N ARG A 133 -7.73 15.77 17.25
CA ARG A 133 -8.26 17.13 17.39
C ARG A 133 -9.40 17.31 18.41
N ARG A 134 -9.84 16.28 19.15
CA ARG A 134 -11.08 16.34 19.96
C ARG A 134 -10.94 16.60 21.47
N TYR A 135 -9.82 17.10 21.98
CA TYR A 135 -9.77 17.60 23.37
C TYR A 135 -9.16 19.01 23.45
N PRO A 136 -9.99 20.07 23.61
CA PRO A 136 -9.52 21.47 23.63
C PRO A 136 -8.68 21.84 24.87
N LEU A 137 -8.50 20.90 25.82
CA LEU A 137 -7.73 21.10 27.05
C LEU A 137 -6.51 20.16 27.17
N SER A 138 -6.24 19.33 26.15
CA SER A 138 -5.04 18.50 26.12
C SER A 138 -3.89 19.28 25.49
N VAL A 139 -2.83 19.57 26.26
CA VAL A 139 -1.53 20.02 25.74
C VAL A 139 -0.77 18.92 24.97
N PHE A 140 -1.36 17.72 24.87
CA PHE A 140 -0.84 16.60 24.10
C PHE A 140 -1.73 16.34 22.88
N SER A 141 -1.20 16.63 21.69
CA SER A 141 -1.73 16.17 20.41
C SER A 141 -0.97 14.90 20.00
N THR A 142 -1.31 13.74 20.58
CA THR A 142 -0.74 12.49 20.07
C THR A 142 -1.59 12.03 18.90
N SER A 143 -1.12 12.26 17.67
CA SER A 143 -1.63 11.54 16.50
C SER A 143 -1.37 10.05 16.73
N LEU A 144 -2.41 9.21 16.67
CA LEU A 144 -2.19 7.77 16.69
C LEU A 144 -1.60 7.38 15.33
N ILE A 145 -0.30 7.08 15.30
CA ILE A 145 0.39 6.63 14.09
C ILE A 145 0.47 5.10 14.16
N PHE A 146 -0.02 4.45 13.12
CA PHE A 146 0.05 3.00 12.95
C PHE A 146 0.88 2.69 11.73
N ALA A 147 2.00 2.00 11.93
CA ALA A 147 2.74 1.40 10.82
C ALA A 147 2.01 0.13 10.38
N PHE A 148 1.75 -0.02 9.09
CA PHE A 148 1.23 -1.26 8.52
C PHE A 148 2.31 -1.88 7.63
N THR A 149 2.36 -3.21 7.62
CA THR A 149 3.16 -3.97 6.66
C THR A 149 2.32 -5.10 6.11
N ASN A 150 2.14 -5.08 4.79
CA ASN A 150 1.33 -6.03 4.06
C ASN A 150 2.25 -6.89 3.18
N THR A 151 2.21 -8.20 3.37
CA THR A 151 2.87 -9.16 2.48
C THR A 151 1.81 -9.90 1.68
N LEU A 152 1.79 -9.68 0.38
CA LEU A 152 0.89 -10.32 -0.56
C LEU A 152 1.64 -11.47 -1.25
N ILE A 153 1.04 -12.65 -1.28
CA ILE A 153 1.57 -13.80 -2.02
C ILE A 153 0.60 -14.16 -3.13
N PHE A 154 1.11 -14.13 -4.36
CA PHE A 154 0.40 -14.45 -5.57
C PHE A 154 0.93 -15.72 -6.20
N ARG A 155 0.03 -16.46 -6.85
CA ARG A 155 0.38 -17.52 -7.80
C ARG A 155 0.23 -16.98 -9.21
N PHE A 156 1.26 -17.14 -10.01
CA PHE A 156 1.22 -16.80 -11.43
C PHE A 156 0.52 -17.90 -12.23
N ASP A 157 -0.38 -17.50 -13.13
CA ASP A 157 -1.05 -18.36 -14.09
C ASP A 157 -0.58 -18.01 -15.52
N PRO A 158 0.38 -18.76 -16.10
CA PRO A 158 0.96 -18.44 -17.40
C PRO A 158 -0.06 -18.38 -18.55
N PRO A 159 -1.02 -19.32 -18.69
CA PRO A 159 -2.05 -19.28 -19.73
C PRO A 159 -2.84 -17.98 -19.80
N THR A 160 -3.16 -17.38 -18.66
CA THR A 160 -3.96 -16.15 -18.58
C THR A 160 -3.12 -14.90 -18.32
N SER A 161 -1.80 -15.06 -18.14
CA SER A 161 -0.88 -14.00 -17.73
C SER A 161 -1.43 -13.19 -16.55
N SER A 162 -1.87 -13.91 -15.52
CA SER A 162 -2.50 -13.31 -14.35
C SER A 162 -1.88 -13.79 -13.04
N PHE A 163 -2.08 -13.01 -11.98
CA PHE A 163 -1.60 -13.29 -10.64
C PHE A 163 -2.79 -13.42 -9.70
N SER A 164 -3.05 -14.65 -9.23
CA SER A 164 -4.10 -14.89 -8.23
C SER A 164 -3.54 -14.66 -6.83
N LEU A 165 -4.13 -13.76 -6.06
CA LEU A 165 -3.77 -13.56 -4.65
C LEU A 165 -4.20 -14.79 -3.86
N ILE A 166 -3.24 -15.49 -3.26
CA ILE A 166 -3.51 -16.72 -2.49
C ILE A 166 -3.38 -16.50 -0.99
N LYS A 167 -2.57 -15.53 -0.53
CA LYS A 167 -2.39 -15.21 0.88
C LYS A 167 -2.09 -13.73 1.08
N LEU A 168 -2.58 -13.18 2.18
CA LEU A 168 -2.24 -11.85 2.67
C LEU A 168 -1.83 -11.94 4.15
N PHE A 169 -0.66 -11.39 4.47
CA PHE A 169 -0.22 -11.18 5.84
C PHE A 169 -0.30 -9.67 6.09
N ARG A 170 -1.03 -9.27 7.12
CA ARG A 170 -1.14 -7.87 7.52
C ARG A 170 -0.64 -7.72 8.94
N ASN A 171 0.39 -6.91 9.10
CA ASN A 171 1.00 -6.59 10.38
C ASN A 171 0.75 -5.13 10.70
N ARG A 172 0.49 -4.81 11.97
CA ARG A 172 0.25 -3.47 12.47
C ARG A 172 1.18 -3.16 13.64
N GLY A 173 1.99 -2.12 13.53
CA GLY A 173 2.72 -1.56 14.66
C GLY A 173 1.81 -0.72 15.54
N PHE A 174 1.87 -0.93 16.86
CA PHE A 174 1.29 -0.02 17.85
C PHE A 174 2.37 0.94 18.36
N THR A 175 2.07 2.23 18.39
CA THR A 175 2.87 3.21 19.10
C THR A 175 2.52 3.17 20.58
N GLN A 176 3.48 2.74 21.41
CA GLN A 176 3.41 2.88 22.85
C GLN A 176 4.19 4.13 23.26
N THR A 177 3.52 5.09 23.86
CA THR A 177 4.15 6.27 24.46
C THR A 177 4.30 6.04 25.96
N ASN A 178 5.51 6.22 26.50
CA ASN A 178 5.77 6.18 27.93
C ASN A 178 6.40 7.51 28.38
N GLY A 179 5.80 8.16 29.37
CA GLY A 179 6.25 9.45 29.89
C GLY A 179 5.27 10.06 30.89
N SER A 180 5.74 11.02 31.67
CA SER A 180 4.92 11.86 32.54
C SER A 180 4.68 13.21 31.86
N THR A 181 3.46 13.73 31.96
CA THR A 181 3.09 15.06 31.43
C THR A 181 3.92 16.20 32.01
N ASN A 182 4.56 15.96 33.16
CA ASN A 182 5.36 16.95 33.90
C ASN A 182 6.87 16.68 33.81
N SER A 183 7.30 15.78 32.91
CA SER A 183 8.72 15.47 32.75
C SER A 183 9.42 16.45 31.82
N ILE A 184 10.64 16.83 32.19
CA ILE A 184 11.60 17.56 31.34
C ILE A 184 12.35 16.62 30.37
N THR A 185 12.21 15.30 30.53
CA THR A 185 12.73 14.33 29.56
C THR A 185 11.77 14.19 28.39
N PRO A 186 12.25 14.16 27.13
CA PRO A 186 11.40 13.87 25.99
C PRO A 186 10.71 12.51 26.19
N PHE A 187 9.45 12.43 25.77
CA PHE A 187 8.68 11.18 25.80
C PHE A 187 9.30 10.18 24.82
N LEU A 188 9.30 8.90 25.20
CA LEU A 188 9.75 7.83 24.33
C LEU A 188 8.54 7.19 23.68
N GLU A 189 8.48 7.26 22.35
CA GLU A 189 7.55 6.47 21.55
C GLU A 189 8.26 5.22 21.03
N THR A 190 7.69 4.06 21.31
CA THR A 190 8.19 2.78 20.82
C THR A 190 7.14 2.13 19.93
N ILE A 191 7.53 1.74 18.72
CA ILE A 191 6.67 0.94 17.85
C ILE A 191 6.81 -0.53 18.26
N LEU A 192 5.74 -1.09 18.82
CA LEU A 192 5.65 -2.51 19.14
C LEU A 192 4.98 -3.25 17.98
N PRO A 193 5.54 -4.38 17.52
CA PRO A 193 4.87 -5.20 16.53
C PRO A 193 3.57 -5.76 17.12
N SER A 194 2.51 -5.66 16.35
CA SER A 194 1.30 -6.44 16.52
C SER A 194 0.83 -6.94 15.17
N PHE A 195 -0.04 -7.93 15.25
CA PHE A 195 -0.62 -8.60 14.12
C PHE A 195 -2.14 -8.43 14.11
N ASN A 196 -2.77 -8.08 15.25
CA ASN A 196 -4.21 -7.88 15.36
C ASN A 196 -4.57 -6.75 16.38
N LYS A 197 -5.42 -7.04 17.37
CA LYS A 197 -6.05 -6.07 18.28
C LYS A 197 -5.20 -5.71 19.51
N GLU A 198 -4.22 -6.54 19.85
CA GLU A 198 -3.41 -6.39 21.08
C GLU A 198 -1.91 -6.31 20.76
N ALA A 199 -1.15 -5.59 21.58
CA ALA A 199 0.31 -5.56 21.45
C ALA A 199 0.89 -6.97 21.65
N ARG A 200 1.77 -7.42 20.75
CA ARG A 200 2.42 -8.75 20.78
C ARG A 200 1.50 -9.96 20.52
N ASP A 201 0.59 -9.86 19.57
CA ASP A 201 -0.23 -11.00 19.11
C ASP A 201 0.53 -11.93 18.12
N LYS A 202 -0.13 -12.95 17.56
CA LYS A 202 0.38 -13.85 16.51
C LYS A 202 0.00 -13.37 15.11
N PRO A 203 0.85 -13.60 14.09
CA PRO A 203 0.53 -13.29 12.69
C PRO A 203 -0.79 -13.91 12.24
N ARG A 204 -1.69 -13.09 11.70
CA ARG A 204 -2.90 -13.57 11.02
C ARG A 204 -2.61 -13.74 9.54
N ILE A 205 -2.81 -14.97 9.05
CA ILE A 205 -2.64 -15.33 7.65
C ILE A 205 -4.02 -15.41 7.04
N LEU A 206 -4.37 -14.44 6.20
CA LEU A 206 -5.66 -14.38 5.53
C LEU A 206 -5.58 -15.14 4.20
N THR A 207 -6.59 -15.97 3.93
CA THR A 207 -6.75 -16.65 2.64
C THR A 207 -8.07 -16.20 2.02
N PRO A 208 -8.06 -15.61 0.81
CA PRO A 208 -9.28 -15.10 0.22
C PRO A 208 -10.19 -16.27 -0.21
N LEU A 209 -11.48 -16.18 0.12
CA LEU A 209 -12.49 -17.11 -0.41
C LEU A 209 -12.97 -16.73 -1.81
N ALA A 210 -12.94 -15.45 -2.15
CA ALA A 210 -13.19 -14.96 -3.50
C ALA A 210 -11.91 -15.00 -4.33
N ALA A 211 -12.05 -15.23 -5.64
CA ALA A 211 -10.93 -15.12 -6.55
C ALA A 211 -10.54 -13.65 -6.71
N ILE A 212 -9.32 -13.30 -6.32
CA ILE A 212 -8.73 -11.98 -6.51
C ILE A 212 -7.62 -12.13 -7.55
N GLU A 213 -7.94 -11.82 -8.80
CA GLU A 213 -7.02 -11.98 -9.93
C GLU A 213 -6.52 -10.61 -10.41
N TYR A 214 -5.21 -10.44 -10.37
CA TYR A 214 -4.54 -9.32 -10.98
C TYR A 214 -4.17 -9.66 -12.41
N LYS A 215 -4.50 -8.78 -13.35
CA LYS A 215 -4.11 -8.93 -14.76
C LYS A 215 -2.80 -8.21 -15.01
N LEU A 216 -1.92 -8.84 -15.80
CA LEU A 216 -0.70 -8.22 -16.29
C LEU A 216 -1.05 -7.19 -17.36
N GLY A 217 -0.48 -5.99 -17.27
CA GLY A 217 -0.67 -4.88 -18.20
C GLY A 217 0.62 -4.06 -18.38
N ASN A 218 0.53 -3.05 -19.24
CA ASN A 218 1.56 -2.04 -19.47
C ASN A 218 0.98 -0.68 -19.08
#